data_AF-A0A2V8DCT9-F1
#
_entry.id   AF-A0A2V8DCT9-F1
#
_cell.length_a   1.000
_cell.length_b   1.000
_cell.length_c   1.000
_cell.angle_alpha   90.00
_cell.angle_beta   90.00
_cell.angle_gamma   90.00
#
_symmetry.space_group_name_H-M   'P 1'
#
loop_
_entity.id
_entity.type
_entity.pdbx_description
1 polymer ?
#
loop_
_entity_poly.entity_id
_entity_poly.type
_entity_poly.pdbx_seq_one_letter_code
_entity_poly.pdbx_strand_id
1 'polypeptide(L)' 'MTDPDLCFTSATKLAAMIRRGAVSPLEMVQAVLARLERVNPRLNAYCTVAAEQALEAARKATAVARRRSARLGPLHGVPV' A
#
# COMPACT_ATOMS: atom_id res chain seq x y z
N MET A 1 10.78 6.15 8.08
CA MET A 1 11.23 5.25 6.99
C MET A 1 11.11 6.02 5.70
N THR A 2 12.18 6.10 4.92
CA THR A 2 12.17 6.70 3.58
C THR A 2 11.34 5.85 2.62
N ASP A 3 10.64 6.50 1.69
CA ASP A 3 9.72 5.90 0.71
C ASP A 3 10.27 4.65 -0.05
N PRO A 4 11.55 4.61 -0.48
CA PRO A 4 12.11 3.46 -1.18
C PRO A 4 12.11 2.17 -0.35
N ASP A 5 12.43 2.24 0.94
CA ASP A 5 12.56 1.05 1.80
C ASP A 5 11.21 0.37 2.03
N LEU A 6 10.13 1.15 2.03
CA LEU A 6 8.79 0.64 2.19
C LEU A 6 8.33 -0.12 0.94
N CYS A 7 8.62 0.42 -0.26
CA CYS A 7 8.27 -0.23 -1.53
C CYS A 7 9.05 -1.54 -1.81
N PHE A 8 10.16 -1.80 -1.12
CA PHE A 8 10.92 -3.05 -1.22
C PHE A 8 10.61 -4.04 -0.07
N THR A 9 9.68 -3.69 0.81
CA THR A 9 9.26 -4.59 1.90
C THR A 9 8.46 -5.76 1.34
N SER A 10 8.76 -7.00 1.79
CA SER A 10 8.01 -8.18 1.35
C SER A 10 6.53 -8.08 1.74
N ALA A 11 5.66 -8.66 0.92
CA ALA A 11 4.21 -8.66 1.15
C ALA A 11 3.82 -9.17 2.56
N THR A 12 4.50 -10.22 3.04
CA THR A 12 4.25 -10.79 4.38
C THR A 12 4.68 -9.84 5.50
N LYS A 13 5.82 -9.17 5.36
CA LYS A 13 6.30 -8.19 6.34
C LYS A 13 5.43 -6.95 6.35
N LEU A 14 4.99 -6.49 5.18
CA LEU A 14 4.06 -5.37 5.03
C LEU A 14 2.69 -5.69 5.65
N ALA A 15 2.14 -6.87 5.39
CA ALA A 15 0.88 -7.30 6.03
C ALA A 15 1.00 -7.32 7.57
N ALA A 16 2.14 -7.75 8.11
CA ALA A 16 2.41 -7.70 9.54
C ALA A 16 2.54 -6.26 10.07
N MET A 17 3.14 -5.34 9.28
CA MET A 17 3.23 -3.91 9.60
C MET A 17 1.87 -3.24 9.64
N ILE A 18 1.01 -3.54 8.67
CA ILE A 18 -0.37 -3.02 8.62
C ILE A 18 -1.19 -3.53 9.80
N ARG A 19 -1.10 -4.84 10.09
CA ARG A 19 -1.86 -5.46 11.19
C ARG A 19 -1.50 -4.89 12.55
N ARG A 20 -0.23 -4.50 12.77
CA ARG A 20 0.21 -3.84 14.00
C ARG A 20 0.08 -2.31 13.99
N GLY A 21 -0.44 -1.73 12.90
CA GLY A 21 -0.62 -0.29 12.74
C GLY A 21 0.67 0.52 12.53
N ALA A 22 1.78 -0.13 12.16
CA ALA A 22 3.06 0.56 11.91
C ALA A 22 3.08 1.31 10.57
N VAL A 23 2.26 0.86 9.61
CA VAL A 23 2.03 1.50 8.31
C VAL A 23 0.56 1.33 7.98
N SER A 24 -0.11 2.37 7.50
CA SER A 24 -1.48 2.28 7.01
C SER A 24 -1.51 1.85 5.53
N PRO A 25 -2.58 1.16 5.08
CA PRO A 25 -2.77 0.86 3.66
C PRO A 25 -2.73 2.10 2.76
N LEU A 26 -3.23 3.25 3.25
CA LEU A 26 -3.19 4.52 2.53
C LEU A 26 -1.76 5.02 2.32
N GLU A 27 -0.95 5.06 3.38
CA GLU A 27 0.47 5.45 3.28
C GLU A 27 1.22 4.53 2.31
N MET A 28 0.92 3.22 2.32
CA MET A 28 1.55 2.27 1.41
C MET A 28 1.18 2.53 -0.06
N VAL A 29 -0.09 2.78 -0.38
CA VAL A 29 -0.48 3.08 -1.77
C VAL A 29 0.10 4.41 -2.24
N GLN A 30 0.15 5.42 -1.37
CA GLN A 30 0.80 6.70 -1.70
C GLN A 30 2.29 6.51 -2.01
N ALA A 31 3.00 5.69 -1.22
CA ALA A 31 4.39 5.32 -1.46
C ALA A 31 4.60 4.64 -2.83
N VAL A 32 3.74 3.66 -3.17
CA VAL A 32 3.83 2.98 -4.47
C VAL A 32 3.59 3.94 -5.63
N LEU A 33 2.59 4.81 -5.54
CA LEU A 33 2.28 5.80 -6.59
C LEU A 33 3.43 6.79 -6.77
N ALA A 34 4.00 7.33 -5.68
CA ALA A 34 5.15 8.21 -5.75
C ALA A 34 6.37 7.54 -6.40
N ARG A 35 6.62 6.26 -6.08
CA ARG A 35 7.67 5.48 -6.75
C ARG A 35 7.35 5.22 -8.22
N LEU A 36 6.09 4.95 -8.56
CA LEU A 36 5.65 4.75 -9.93
C LEU A 36 5.94 5.99 -10.77
N GLU A 37 5.54 7.18 -10.30
CA GLU A 37 5.79 8.46 -10.99
C GLU A 37 7.28 8.67 -11.28
N ARG A 38 8.15 8.33 -10.32
CA ARG A 38 9.60 8.51 -10.46
C ARG A 38 10.27 7.51 -11.41
N VAL A 39 9.77 6.27 -11.47
CA VAL A 39 10.50 5.14 -12.09
C VAL A 39 9.84 4.65 -13.38
N ASN A 40 8.51 4.65 -13.47
CA ASN A 40 7.78 4.12 -14.61
C ASN A 40 8.10 4.83 -15.94
N PRO A 41 8.40 6.14 -16.02
CA PRO A 41 8.78 6.78 -17.30
C PRO A 41 10.01 6.15 -17.97
N ARG A 42 10.89 5.49 -17.20
CA ARG A 42 12.08 4.81 -17.71
C ARG A 42 11.84 3.32 -17.99
N LEU A 43 10.94 2.68 -17.24
CA LEU A 43 10.69 1.24 -17.34
C LEU A 43 9.53 0.90 -18.26
N ASN A 44 8.54 1.78 -18.38
CA ASN A 44 7.27 1.55 -19.05
C ASN A 44 6.60 0.22 -18.62
N ALA A 45 6.56 -0.03 -17.31
CA ALA A 45 6.10 -1.29 -16.73
C ALA A 45 4.57 -1.32 -16.49
N TYR A 46 3.92 -0.16 -16.44
CA TYR A 46 2.47 -0.04 -16.27
C TYR A 46 1.83 0.56 -17.53
N CYS A 47 0.90 -0.18 -18.14
CA CYS A 47 0.07 0.35 -19.25
C CYS A 47 -1.06 1.24 -18.76
N THR A 48 -1.59 0.98 -17.57
CA THR A 48 -2.69 1.75 -16.98
C THR A 48 -2.48 1.84 -15.47
N VAL A 49 -2.63 3.04 -14.93
CA VAL A 49 -2.49 3.31 -13.50
C VAL A 49 -3.84 3.71 -12.93
N ALA A 50 -4.48 2.83 -12.16
CA ALA A 50 -5.76 3.07 -11.51
C ALA A 50 -5.58 3.82 -10.17
N ALA A 51 -4.93 4.99 -10.21
CA ALA A 51 -4.48 5.70 -9.01
C ALA A 51 -5.64 6.09 -8.08
N GLU A 52 -6.73 6.62 -8.63
CA GLU A 52 -7.90 7.04 -7.85
C GLU A 52 -8.58 5.86 -7.16
N GLN A 53 -8.79 4.76 -7.90
CA GLN A 53 -9.39 3.54 -7.37
C GLN A 53 -8.50 2.92 -6.29
N ALA A 54 -7.18 2.90 -6.50
CA ALA A 54 -6.22 2.41 -5.51
C ALA A 54 -6.26 3.24 -4.22
N LEU A 55 -6.29 4.57 -4.33
CA LEU A 55 -6.41 5.46 -3.17
C LEU A 55 -7.72 5.26 -2.42
N GLU A 56 -8.84 5.12 -3.15
CA GLU A 56 -10.13 4.87 -2.50
C GLU A 56 -10.18 3.52 -1.78
N ALA A 57 -9.69 2.46 -2.41
CA ALA A 57 -9.56 1.14 -1.78
C ALA A 57 -8.66 1.21 -0.54
N ALA A 58 -7.55 1.95 -0.60
CA ALA A 58 -6.62 2.11 0.51
C ALA A 58 -7.24 2.89 1.68
N ARG A 59 -8.06 3.92 1.43
CA ARG A 59 -8.83 4.62 2.47
C ARG A 59 -9.79 3.66 3.17
N LYS A 60 -10.55 2.87 2.42
CA LYS A 60 -11.47 1.85 2.97
C LYS A 60 -10.73 0.81 3.80
N ALA A 61 -9.62 0.27 3.28
CA ALA A 61 -8.77 -0.68 3.99
C ALA A 61 -8.18 -0.09 5.28
N THR A 62 -7.75 1.17 5.26
CA THR A 62 -7.25 1.90 6.43
C THR A 62 -8.33 2.06 7.49
N ALA A 63 -9.55 2.43 7.09
CA ALA A 63 -10.68 2.55 8.00
C ALA A 63 -11.03 1.20 8.67
N VAL A 64 -10.96 0.09 7.93
CA VAL A 64 -11.15 -1.25 8.49
C VAL A 64 -10.02 -1.61 9.46
N ALA A 65 -8.76 -1.38 9.10
CA ALA A 65 -7.59 -1.70 9.91
C ALA A 65 -7.56 -0.98 11.28
N ARG A 66 -8.20 0.20 11.37
CA ARG A 66 -8.30 0.97 12.63
C ARG A 66 -9.37 0.45 13.60
N ARG A 67 -10.22 -0.48 13.20
CA ARG A 67 -11.29 -1.01 14.08
C ARG A 67 -10.68 -1.96 15.11
N ARG A 68 -11.05 -1.78 16.38
CA ARG A 68 -10.49 -2.54 17.53
C ARG A 68 -10.62 -4.07 17.41
N SER A 69 -11.67 -4.55 16.73
CA SER A 69 -11.94 -5.99 16.53
C SER A 69 -11.98 -6.36 15.04
N ALA A 70 -11.24 -5.65 14.19
CA ALA A 70 -11.22 -5.95 12.75
C ALA A 70 -10.59 -7.32 12.49
N ARG A 71 -11.33 -8.20 11.82
CA ARG A 71 -10.80 -9.42 11.24
C ARG A 71 -10.19 -9.08 9.87
N LEU A 72 -8.88 -8.85 9.86
CA LEU A 72 -8.13 -8.53 8.65
C LEU A 72 -7.70 -9.81 7.93
N GLY A 73 -8.00 -9.89 6.63
CA GLY A 73 -7.51 -10.96 5.76
C GLY A 73 -5.97 -11.04 5.73
N PRO A 74 -5.40 -12.12 5.18
CA PRO A 74 -3.95 -12.35 5.19
C PRO A 74 -3.13 -11.21 4.55
N LEU A 75 -3.64 -10.62 3.46
CA LEU A 75 -3.00 -9.54 2.69
C LEU A 75 -3.77 -8.22 2.75
N HIS A 76 -4.53 -8.00 3.82
CA HIS A 76 -5.32 -6.77 3.97
C HIS A 76 -4.43 -5.52 3.85
N GLY A 77 -4.71 -4.69 2.84
CA GLY A 77 -4.01 -3.43 2.60
C GLY A 77 -2.64 -3.56 1.91
N VAL A 78 -2.26 -4.75 1.44
CA VAL A 78 -1.06 -4.96 0.62
C VAL A 78 -1.39 -4.59 -0.84
N PRO A 79 -0.62 -3.71 -1.50
CA PRO A 79 -0.79 -3.37 -2.91
C PRO A 79 -0.31 -4.51 -3.83
N VAL A 80 -0.97 -4.66 -4.99
CA VAL A 80 -0.66 -5.63 -6.05
C VAL A 80 -0.72 -5.00 -7.43
#